data_AF-X1TTP2-F1
#
_entry.id   AF-X1TTP2-F1
#
_cell.length_a   1.000
_cell.length_b   1.000
_cell.length_c   1.000
_cell.angle_alpha   90.00
_cell.angle_beta   90.00
_cell.angle_gamma   90.00
#
_symmetry.space_group_name_H-M   'P 1'
#
loop_
_entity.id
_entity.type
_entity.pdbx_description
1 polymer ?
#
loop_
_entity_poly.entity_id
_entity_poly.type
_entity_poly.pdbx_seq_one_letter_code
_entity_poly.pdbx_strand_id
1 'polypeptide(L)'
;MTVICINNFNYGMTGGQVGSTTPFEARTTTTPYGNFEPPFNLPYLVSASGASYIARWTVLHARELERAIAEAMTKPGFSFIDVISPCPPVYGRMNKEPKGLDSMHYYQEKSVIRDGADPKDVDIELNGPIVVGKFVDRERPTLWDHLHQVSSKAQEKAKTQAKV
;
A
#
# COMPACT_ATOMS: atom_id res chain seq x y z
N MET A 1 8.96 -4.74 -10.12
CA MET A 1 8.39 -5.63 -9.08
C MET A 1 7.13 -4.97 -8.56
N THR A 2 6.05 -5.72 -8.42
CA THR A 2 4.74 -5.21 -8.00
C THR A 2 4.33 -5.90 -6.72
N VAL A 3 3.99 -5.11 -5.69
CA VAL A 3 3.49 -5.60 -4.40
C VAL A 3 2.03 -5.18 -4.26
N ILE A 4 1.16 -6.17 -4.05
CA ILE A 4 -0.25 -5.96 -3.70
C ILE A 4 -0.37 -6.27 -2.20
N CYS A 5 -0.54 -5.23 -1.40
CA CYS A 5 -0.66 -5.33 0.05
C CYS A 5 -2.13 -5.35 0.44
N ILE A 6 -2.62 -6.49 0.93
CA ILE A 6 -3.98 -6.58 1.46
C ILE A 6 -3.97 -6.07 2.90
N ASN A 7 -4.46 -4.86 3.09
CA ASN A 7 -4.51 -4.18 4.38
C ASN A 7 -5.91 -4.34 5.00
N ASN A 8 -5.99 -5.18 6.02
CA ASN A 8 -7.21 -5.45 6.78
C ASN A 8 -7.11 -4.98 8.24
N PHE A 9 -6.13 -4.11 8.52
CA PHE A 9 -5.88 -3.45 9.80
C PHE A 9 -5.54 -4.35 11.00
N ASN A 10 -5.31 -5.65 10.83
CA ASN A 10 -4.89 -6.54 11.90
C ASN A 10 -4.17 -7.81 11.39
N TYR A 11 -3.65 -8.63 12.30
CA TYR A 11 -3.17 -9.97 11.93
C TYR A 11 -4.28 -11.01 11.98
N GLY A 12 -5.14 -10.99 10.96
CA GLY A 12 -6.35 -11.83 10.92
C GLY A 12 -6.11 -13.34 11.09
N MET A 13 -5.03 -13.89 10.53
CA MET A 13 -4.74 -15.34 10.57
C MET A 13 -4.21 -15.83 11.92
N THR A 14 -3.68 -14.94 12.76
CA THR A 14 -3.09 -15.31 14.06
C THR A 14 -3.99 -14.98 15.24
N GLY A 15 -5.26 -14.62 14.98
CA GLY A 15 -6.22 -14.25 16.02
C GLY A 15 -6.45 -12.74 16.16
N GLY A 16 -6.01 -11.94 15.19
CA GLY A 16 -6.34 -10.53 15.04
C GLY A 16 -5.67 -9.61 16.05
N GLN A 17 -4.37 -9.82 16.27
CA GLN A 17 -3.49 -8.90 16.98
C GLN A 17 -3.35 -7.57 16.23
N VAL A 18 -2.85 -6.55 16.94
CA VAL A 18 -2.48 -5.25 16.38
C VAL A 18 -1.48 -5.42 15.24
N GLY A 19 -1.73 -4.72 14.13
CA GLY A 19 -0.82 -4.60 13.00
C GLY A 19 -0.31 -3.18 12.88
N SER A 20 0.73 -2.96 12.09
CA SER A 20 1.35 -1.63 11.94
C SER A 20 0.44 -0.59 11.27
N THR A 21 -0.65 -1.02 10.62
CA THR A 21 -1.66 -0.14 10.01
C THR A 21 -2.92 0.01 10.85
N THR A 22 -3.01 -0.65 12.02
CA THR A 22 -4.19 -0.55 12.90
C THR A 22 -4.38 0.92 13.32
N PRO A 23 -5.52 1.56 13.00
CA PRO A 23 -5.74 2.97 13.35
C PRO A 23 -5.61 3.24 14.85
N PHE A 24 -5.27 4.48 15.21
CA PHE A 24 -5.24 4.91 16.61
C PHE A 24 -6.62 4.68 17.26
N GLU A 25 -6.63 4.29 18.54
CA GLU A 25 -7.80 3.87 19.33
C GLU A 25 -8.55 2.61 18.83
N ALA A 26 -8.18 2.03 17.68
CA ALA A 26 -8.82 0.82 17.19
C ALA A 26 -8.50 -0.39 18.09
N ARG A 27 -9.51 -1.22 18.34
CA ARG A 27 -9.41 -2.36 19.26
C ARG A 27 -8.98 -3.61 18.51
N THR A 28 -7.97 -4.29 19.05
CA THR A 28 -7.52 -5.61 18.58
C THR A 28 -7.46 -6.60 19.75
N THR A 29 -7.12 -7.88 19.50
CA THR A 29 -7.01 -8.86 20.60
C THR A 29 -5.86 -8.55 21.56
N THR A 30 -4.80 -7.90 21.08
CA THR A 30 -3.66 -7.45 21.90
C THR A 30 -3.75 -5.98 22.31
N THR A 31 -4.63 -5.20 21.70
CA THR A 31 -4.96 -3.82 22.12
C THR A 31 -6.45 -3.70 22.48
N PRO A 32 -6.94 -4.41 23.51
CA PRO A 32 -8.37 -4.45 23.85
C PRO A 32 -8.92 -3.11 24.33
N TYR A 33 -8.06 -2.17 24.70
CA TYR A 33 -8.40 -0.81 25.15
C TYR A 33 -8.10 0.27 24.09
N GLY A 34 -7.79 -0.15 22.85
CA GLY A 34 -7.43 0.74 21.75
C GLY A 34 -5.93 0.72 21.46
N ASN A 35 -5.58 0.86 20.19
CA ASN A 35 -4.20 1.03 19.76
C ASN A 35 -3.67 2.41 20.20
N PHE A 36 -2.51 2.43 20.85
CA PHE A 36 -1.85 3.65 21.33
C PHE A 36 -0.66 4.05 20.44
N GLU A 37 -0.28 3.23 19.45
CA GLU A 37 0.80 3.54 18.53
C GLU A 37 0.28 4.26 17.28
N PRO A 38 1.01 5.27 16.76
CA PRO A 38 0.69 5.88 15.49
C PRO A 38 0.73 4.84 14.35
N PRO A 39 -0.34 4.69 13.54
CA PRO A 39 -0.34 3.76 12.41
C PRO A 39 0.60 4.21 11.30
N PHE A 40 1.15 3.26 10.55
CA PHE A 40 1.85 3.56 9.32
C PHE A 40 0.89 3.99 8.21
N ASN A 41 1.18 5.15 7.63
CA ASN A 41 0.70 5.54 6.31
C ASN A 41 1.55 4.82 5.25
N LEU A 42 1.06 3.69 4.75
CA LEU A 42 1.79 2.86 3.77
C LEU A 42 2.10 3.60 2.45
N PRO A 43 1.17 4.33 1.80
CA PRO A 43 1.49 5.17 0.66
C PRO A 43 2.64 6.12 0.91
N TYR A 44 2.64 6.80 2.07
CA TYR A 44 3.73 7.72 2.41
C TYR A 44 5.06 7.00 2.61
N LEU A 45 5.08 5.94 3.42
CA LEU A 45 6.26 5.14 3.72
C LEU A 45 6.93 4.61 2.44
N VAL A 46 6.12 4.09 1.53
CA VAL A 46 6.59 3.50 0.27
C VAL A 46 7.00 4.59 -0.74
N SER A 47 6.31 5.73 -0.74
CA SER A 47 6.69 6.90 -1.55
C SER A 47 8.05 7.45 -1.13
N ALA A 48 8.25 7.63 0.18
CA ALA A 48 9.51 8.04 0.78
C ALA A 48 10.64 7.03 0.52
N SER A 49 10.31 5.74 0.42
CA SER A 49 11.26 4.69 0.02
C SER A 49 11.57 4.66 -1.47
N GLY A 50 10.95 5.53 -2.29
CA GLY A 50 11.31 5.72 -3.69
C GLY A 50 10.50 4.91 -4.70
N ALA A 51 9.33 4.36 -4.35
CA ALA A 51 8.51 3.62 -5.32
C ALA A 51 8.15 4.45 -6.56
N SER A 52 8.11 3.80 -7.73
CA SER A 52 7.77 4.43 -9.01
C SER A 52 6.26 4.59 -9.20
N TYR A 53 5.47 3.68 -8.60
CA TYR A 53 4.02 3.68 -8.70
C TYR A 53 3.39 3.32 -7.37
N ILE A 54 2.38 4.08 -6.95
CA ILE A 54 1.62 3.84 -5.72
C ILE A 54 0.14 4.13 -5.99
N ALA A 55 -0.70 3.16 -5.64
CA ALA A 55 -2.15 3.35 -5.61
C ALA A 55 -2.75 2.74 -4.33
N ARG A 56 -3.90 3.26 -3.91
CA ARG A 56 -4.73 2.64 -2.88
C ARG A 56 -6.16 2.52 -3.38
N TRP A 57 -6.76 1.35 -3.17
CA TRP A 57 -8.18 1.11 -3.44
C TRP A 57 -8.77 0.23 -2.36
N THR A 58 -10.07 0.36 -2.10
CA THR A 58 -10.79 -0.64 -1.29
C THR A 58 -11.28 -1.78 -2.18
N VAL A 59 -11.59 -2.94 -1.61
CA VAL A 59 -12.16 -4.08 -2.34
C VAL A 59 -13.49 -3.77 -3.06
N LEU A 60 -14.18 -2.67 -2.70
CA LEU A 60 -15.36 -2.18 -3.42
C LEU A 60 -15.01 -1.70 -4.84
N HIS A 61 -13.84 -1.10 -5.02
CA HIS A 61 -13.41 -0.44 -6.26
C HIS A 61 -12.74 -1.44 -7.20
N ALA A 62 -13.44 -2.54 -7.52
CA ALA A 62 -12.85 -3.66 -8.25
C ALA A 62 -12.31 -3.27 -9.64
N ARG A 63 -12.98 -2.35 -10.35
CA ARG A 63 -12.57 -1.90 -11.69
C ARG A 63 -11.31 -1.02 -11.63
N GLU A 64 -11.25 -0.12 -10.66
CA GLU A 64 -10.10 0.75 -10.43
C GLU A 64 -8.90 -0.07 -9.94
N LEU A 65 -9.14 -1.06 -9.08
CA LEU A 65 -8.12 -1.99 -8.62
C LEU A 65 -7.58 -2.85 -9.76
N GLU A 66 -8.44 -3.38 -10.64
CA GLU A 66 -8.02 -4.10 -11.85
C GLU A 66 -7.10 -3.24 -12.73
N ARG A 67 -7.51 -2.00 -13.02
CA ARG A 67 -6.70 -1.04 -13.79
C ARG A 67 -5.38 -0.74 -13.11
N ALA A 68 -5.40 -0.48 -11.80
CA ALA A 68 -4.20 -0.18 -11.04
C ALA A 68 -3.22 -1.35 -11.02
N ILE A 69 -3.70 -2.60 -10.96
CA ILE A 69 -2.86 -3.79 -11.06
C ILE A 69 -2.21 -3.87 -12.44
N ALA A 70 -2.99 -3.67 -13.52
CA ALA A 70 -2.46 -3.69 -14.89
C ALA A 70 -1.39 -2.61 -15.12
N GLU A 71 -1.63 -1.38 -14.65
CA GLU A 71 -0.67 -0.28 -14.68
C GLU A 71 0.59 -0.63 -13.86
N ALA A 72 0.41 -1.10 -12.63
CA ALA A 72 1.52 -1.41 -11.73
C ALA A 72 2.42 -2.56 -12.23
N MET A 73 1.86 -3.53 -12.96
CA MET A 73 2.60 -4.65 -13.56
C MET A 73 3.43 -4.24 -14.78
N THR A 74 3.00 -3.19 -15.48
CA THR A 74 3.71 -2.66 -16.67
C THR A 74 4.68 -1.52 -16.34
N LYS A 75 4.56 -0.93 -15.14
CA LYS A 75 5.46 0.14 -14.69
C LYS A 75 6.91 -0.33 -14.46
N PRO A 76 7.91 0.34 -15.06
CA PRO A 76 9.31 0.13 -14.69
C PRO A 76 9.61 0.56 -13.25
N GLY A 77 10.16 -0.36 -12.47
CA GLY A 77 10.61 -0.12 -11.10
C GLY A 77 9.78 -0.86 -10.04
N PHE A 78 9.70 -0.27 -8.85
CA PHE A 78 8.94 -0.83 -7.74
C PHE A 78 7.55 -0.18 -7.69
N SER A 79 6.52 -1.01 -7.73
CA SER A 79 5.11 -0.61 -7.70
C SER A 79 4.43 -1.18 -6.47
N PHE A 80 3.57 -0.40 -5.83
CA PHE A 80 2.86 -0.79 -4.61
C PHE A 80 1.37 -0.46 -4.72
N ILE A 81 0.52 -1.42 -4.36
CA ILE A 81 -0.93 -1.23 -4.30
C ILE A 81 -1.40 -1.58 -2.89
N ASP A 82 -1.91 -0.60 -2.17
CA ASP A 82 -2.55 -0.77 -0.85
C ASP A 82 -4.03 -1.10 -1.06
N VAL A 83 -4.44 -2.33 -0.73
CA VAL A 83 -5.82 -2.81 -0.92
C VAL A 83 -6.51 -2.90 0.42
N ILE A 84 -7.42 -1.97 0.70
CA ILE A 84 -8.19 -1.98 1.95
C ILE A 84 -9.28 -3.05 1.86
N SER A 85 -9.24 -4.01 2.78
CA SER A 85 -10.11 -5.19 2.79
C SER A 85 -10.72 -5.42 4.17
N PRO A 86 -11.99 -5.86 4.26
CA PRO A 86 -12.64 -6.05 5.55
C PRO A 86 -12.12 -7.30 6.23
N CYS A 87 -12.04 -7.28 7.57
CA CYS A 87 -11.82 -8.48 8.40
C CYS A 87 -12.99 -8.67 9.38
N PRO A 88 -14.14 -9.20 8.93
CA PRO A 88 -15.33 -9.35 9.77
C PRO A 88 -15.12 -10.18 11.06
N PRO A 89 -14.36 -11.29 11.07
CA PRO A 89 -14.28 -12.15 12.26
C PRO A 89 -13.69 -11.49 13.51
N VAL A 90 -12.70 -10.61 13.32
CA VAL A 90 -11.93 -10.05 14.44
C VAL A 90 -11.92 -8.53 14.42
N TYR A 91 -11.26 -7.88 13.45
CA TYR A 91 -11.15 -6.41 13.42
C TYR A 91 -12.52 -5.74 13.36
N GLY A 92 -13.36 -6.14 12.39
CA GLY A 92 -14.68 -5.57 12.22
C GLY A 92 -15.58 -5.82 13.44
N ARG A 93 -15.53 -7.04 14.02
CA ARG A 93 -16.29 -7.36 15.24
C ARG A 93 -15.90 -6.49 16.44
N MET A 94 -14.61 -6.23 16.66
CA MET A 94 -14.15 -5.45 17.82
C MET A 94 -14.32 -3.95 17.65
N ASN A 95 -14.29 -3.46 16.41
CA ASN A 95 -14.46 -2.04 16.07
C ASN A 95 -15.90 -1.69 15.63
N LYS A 96 -16.85 -2.63 15.77
CA LYS A 96 -18.27 -2.47 15.41
C LYS A 96 -18.47 -2.08 13.94
N GLU A 97 -17.62 -2.58 13.05
CA GLU A 97 -17.80 -2.40 11.61
C GLU A 97 -19.03 -3.17 11.10
N PRO A 98 -19.69 -2.68 10.04
CA PRO A 98 -20.78 -3.39 9.40
C PRO A 98 -20.34 -4.72 8.79
N LYS A 99 -21.30 -5.63 8.55
CA LYS A 99 -21.04 -7.00 8.06
C LYS A 99 -21.63 -7.23 6.67
N GLY A 100 -21.02 -8.13 5.91
CA GLY A 100 -21.55 -8.59 4.63
C GLY A 100 -21.65 -7.44 3.62
N LEU A 101 -22.84 -7.23 3.09
CA LEU A 101 -23.08 -6.20 2.07
C LEU A 101 -22.96 -4.78 2.65
N ASP A 102 -23.30 -4.58 3.93
CA ASP A 102 -23.17 -3.28 4.59
C ASP A 102 -21.70 -2.85 4.71
N SER A 103 -20.75 -3.79 4.74
CA SER A 103 -19.32 -3.47 4.68
C SER A 103 -18.94 -2.77 3.36
N MET A 104 -19.61 -3.14 2.26
CA MET A 104 -19.39 -2.50 0.96
C MET A 104 -20.01 -1.11 0.92
N HIS A 105 -21.20 -0.92 1.50
CA HIS A 105 -21.78 0.41 1.68
C HIS A 105 -20.91 1.31 2.57
N TYR A 106 -20.32 0.76 3.64
CA TYR A 106 -19.35 1.47 4.47
C TYR A 106 -18.16 1.97 3.64
N TYR A 107 -17.56 1.13 2.80
CA TYR A 107 -16.49 1.59 1.92
C TYR A 107 -16.96 2.59 0.88
N GLN A 108 -18.19 2.48 0.40
CA GLN A 108 -18.74 3.45 -0.55
C GLN A 108 -18.88 4.83 0.10
N GLU A 109 -19.37 4.88 1.34
CA GLU A 109 -19.58 6.12 2.09
C GLU A 109 -18.26 6.75 2.53
N LYS A 110 -17.31 5.93 3.00
CA LYS A 110 -16.04 6.41 3.58
C LYS A 110 -14.97 6.70 2.54
N SER A 111 -15.03 6.10 1.35
CA SER A 111 -13.96 6.30 0.36
C SER A 111 -14.09 7.66 -0.32
N VAL A 112 -12.98 8.38 -0.39
CA VAL A 112 -12.88 9.66 -1.10
C VAL A 112 -11.84 9.50 -2.22
N ILE A 113 -12.30 9.50 -3.47
CA ILE A 113 -11.41 9.37 -4.63
C ILE A 113 -10.64 10.68 -4.83
N ARG A 114 -9.31 10.62 -4.71
CA ARG A 114 -8.39 11.75 -4.95
C ARG A 114 -7.10 11.25 -5.60
N ASP A 115 -7.12 11.16 -6.92
CA ASP A 115 -5.90 10.91 -7.69
C ASP A 115 -4.90 12.05 -7.52
N GLY A 116 -3.61 11.72 -7.44
CA GLY A 116 -2.52 12.67 -7.26
C GLY A 116 -2.45 13.33 -5.88
N ALA A 117 -3.23 12.88 -4.89
CA ALA A 117 -3.08 13.33 -3.51
C ALA A 117 -1.65 13.07 -3.00
N ASP A 118 -1.08 14.01 -2.23
CA ASP A 118 0.23 13.80 -1.60
C ASP A 118 0.11 12.58 -0.66
N PRO A 119 0.97 11.56 -0.80
CA PRO A 119 0.97 10.41 0.07
C PRO A 119 1.00 10.75 1.58
N LYS A 120 1.52 11.92 1.98
CA LYS A 120 1.52 12.38 3.38
C LYS A 120 0.12 12.61 3.94
N ASP A 121 -0.83 13.00 3.10
CA ASP A 121 -2.17 13.46 3.48
C ASP A 121 -3.24 12.36 3.31
N VAL A 122 -2.81 11.10 3.14
CA VAL A 122 -3.68 9.94 2.92
C VAL A 122 -3.51 8.89 4.03
N ASP A 123 -3.30 9.30 5.25
CA ASP A 123 -3.42 8.42 6.41
C ASP A 123 -4.88 7.95 6.60
N ILE A 124 -5.06 6.92 7.43
CA ILE A 124 -6.38 6.35 7.72
C ILE A 124 -6.61 6.43 9.22
N GLU A 125 -7.58 7.25 9.59
CA GLU A 125 -8.06 7.38 10.97
C GLU A 125 -9.21 6.39 11.23
N LEU A 126 -9.45 6.09 12.51
CA LEU A 126 -10.56 5.23 12.91
C LEU A 126 -11.91 5.90 12.54
N ASN A 127 -12.73 5.22 11.73
CA ASN A 127 -14.01 5.73 11.20
C ASN A 127 -13.91 6.99 10.31
N GLY A 128 -12.70 7.43 9.99
CA GLY A 128 -12.43 8.57 9.12
C GLY A 128 -12.61 8.26 7.64
N PRO A 129 -12.45 9.26 6.76
CA PRO A 129 -12.44 9.05 5.32
C PRO A 129 -11.25 8.18 4.89
N ILE A 130 -11.46 7.33 3.89
CA ILE A 130 -10.42 6.52 3.26
C ILE A 130 -10.09 7.17 1.92
N VAL A 131 -9.00 7.92 1.86
CA VAL A 131 -8.56 8.47 0.58
C VAL A 131 -8.07 7.33 -0.31
N VAL A 132 -8.67 7.20 -1.49
CA VAL A 132 -8.32 6.20 -2.51
C VAL A 132 -7.94 6.89 -3.81
N GLY A 133 -7.14 6.23 -4.65
CA GLY A 133 -6.64 6.80 -5.88
C GLY A 133 -5.25 6.28 -6.27
N LYS A 134 -4.78 6.73 -7.42
CA LYS A 134 -3.38 6.66 -7.81
C LYS A 134 -2.64 7.88 -7.27
N PHE A 135 -1.69 7.68 -6.36
CA PHE A 135 -0.99 8.78 -5.67
C PHE A 135 0.36 9.12 -6.30
N VAL A 136 1.09 8.10 -6.77
CA VAL A 136 2.41 8.28 -7.36
C VAL A 136 2.48 7.53 -8.68
N ASP A 137 2.94 8.23 -9.71
CA ASP A 137 3.27 7.67 -11.02
C ASP A 137 4.44 8.47 -11.60
N ARG A 138 5.67 7.98 -11.40
CA ARG A 138 6.89 8.69 -11.79
C ARG A 138 7.85 7.77 -12.54
N GLU A 139 8.55 8.33 -13.51
CA GLU A 139 9.62 7.62 -14.22
C GLU A 139 10.93 7.76 -13.46
N ARG A 140 11.61 6.62 -13.25
CA ARG A 140 12.94 6.58 -12.65
C ARG A 140 13.70 5.34 -13.15
N PRO A 141 15.03 5.40 -13.23
CA PRO A 141 15.82 4.21 -13.52
C PRO A 141 15.55 3.10 -12.49
N THR A 142 15.50 1.87 -12.98
CA THR A 142 15.32 0.68 -12.17
C THR A 142 16.66 0.22 -11.60
N LEU A 143 16.61 -0.70 -10.61
CA LEU A 143 17.81 -1.37 -10.12
C LEU A 143 18.56 -2.08 -11.27
N TRP A 144 17.83 -2.69 -12.20
CA TRP A 144 18.41 -3.37 -13.36
C TRP A 144 19.12 -2.41 -14.30
N ASP A 145 18.56 -1.22 -14.54
CA ASP A 145 19.21 -0.20 -15.38
C ASP A 145 20.54 0.25 -14.77
N HIS A 146 20.56 0.50 -13.45
CA HIS A 146 21.79 0.84 -12.74
C HIS A 146 22.80 -0.31 -12.76
N LEU A 147 22.35 -1.55 -12.57
CA LEU A 147 23.21 -2.73 -12.59
C LEU A 147 23.84 -2.93 -13.97
N HIS A 148 23.06 -2.82 -15.05
CA HIS A 148 23.56 -2.90 -16.41
C HIS A 148 24.58 -1.80 -16.69
N GLN A 149 24.31 -0.56 -16.28
CA GLN A 149 25.25 0.55 -16.45
C GLN A 149 26.60 0.28 -15.77
N VAL A 150 26.58 -0.25 -14.55
CA VAL A 150 27.81 -0.60 -13.81
C VAL A 150 28.52 -1.78 -14.47
N SER A 151 27.77 -2.80 -14.90
CA SER A 151 28.32 -3.98 -15.58
C SER A 151 29.02 -3.62 -16.89
N SER A 152 28.41 -2.79 -17.73
CA SER A 152 29.02 -2.32 -18.99
C SER A 152 30.31 -1.55 -18.74
N LYS A 153 30.33 -0.63 -17.76
CA LYS A 153 31.53 0.11 -17.36
C LYS A 153 32.66 -0.82 -16.90
N ALA A 154 32.32 -1.88 -16.16
CA ALA A 154 33.30 -2.87 -15.70
C ALA A 154 33.89 -3.68 -16.87
N GLN A 155 33.05 -4.12 -17.82
CA GLN A 155 33.49 -4.86 -19.00
C GLN A 155 34.39 -4.02 -19.93
N GLU A 156 34.08 -2.75 -20.13
CA GLU A 156 34.92 -1.84 -20.92
C GLU A 156 36.29 -1.65 -20.29
N LYS A 157 36.36 -1.40 -18.98
CA LYS A 157 37.64 -1.28 -18.26
C LYS A 157 38.48 -2.55 -18.34
N ALA A 158 37.86 -3.73 -18.18
CA ALA A 158 38.55 -5.01 -18.29
C ALA A 158 39.15 -5.21 -19.70
N LYS A 159 38.41 -4.84 -20.76
CA LYS A 159 38.90 -4.90 -22.15
C LYS A 159 40.06 -3.95 -22.42
N THR A 160 40.06 -2.75 -21.85
CA THR A 160 41.16 -1.78 -22.02
C THR A 160 42.42 -2.24 -21.27
N GLN A 161 42.28 -2.81 -20.07
CA GLN A 161 43.42 -3.32 -19.30
C GLN A 161 44.06 -4.57 -19.92
N ALA A 162 43.28 -5.42 -20.59
CA ALA A 162 43.81 -6.60 -21.29
C ALA A 162 44.57 -6.28 -22.60
N LYS A 163 44.57 -5.02 -23.05
CA LYS A 163 45.27 -4.55 -24.26
C LYS A 163 46.60 -3.85 -23.95
N VAL A 164 46.97 -3.72 -22.69
CA VAL A 164 48.25 -3.17 -22.19
C VAL A 164 49.10 -4.33 -21.70
#